data_AF-A0A961ELM2-F1
#
_entry.id   AF-A0A961ELM2-F1
#
_cell.length_a   1.000
_cell.length_b   1.000
_cell.length_c   1.000
_cell.angle_alpha   90.00
_cell.angle_beta   90.00
_cell.angle_gamma   90.00
#
_symmetry.space_group_name_H-M   'P 1'
#
loop_
_entity.id
_entity.type
_entity.pdbx_description
1 polymer ?
#
loop_
_entity_poly.entity_id
_entity_poly.type
_entity_poly.pdbx_seq_one_letter_code
_entity_poly.pdbx_strand_id
1 'polypeptide(L)'
;MTMSIRPASSFGVLALRNLRRARVQLAVVALLSLVAGALLNLGALCGIRYPQLIRGEAERLDAPQIVLLTPTTEAARTQAYLRSDARVSQVDSMTVLSERASLRLRSGSTAADLVYVDLDQQPA
;
A
#
# COMPACT_ATOMS: atom_id res chain seq x y z
N MET A 1 40.36 6.25 53.84
CA MET A 1 39.40 6.10 52.73
C MET A 1 40.08 6.58 51.46
N THR A 2 40.67 5.67 50.70
CA THR A 2 41.36 5.96 49.43
C THR A 2 40.37 5.88 48.28
N MET A 3 40.08 7.03 47.65
CA MET A 3 39.16 7.13 46.53
C MET A 3 39.88 6.70 45.24
N SER A 4 39.62 5.47 44.81
CA SER A 4 40.11 4.89 43.55
C SER A 4 39.38 5.52 42.36
N ILE A 5 39.97 6.55 41.74
CA ILE A 5 39.50 7.12 40.47
C ILE A 5 39.85 6.12 39.36
N ARG A 6 38.87 5.33 38.89
CA ARG A 6 39.05 4.45 37.73
C ARG A 6 39.36 5.32 36.50
N PRO A 7 40.41 5.03 35.71
CA PRO A 7 40.62 5.73 34.46
C PRO A 7 39.44 5.40 33.54
N ALA A 8 38.70 6.41 33.10
CA ALA A 8 37.78 6.27 31.98
C ALA A 8 38.58 5.63 30.83
N SER A 9 38.11 4.51 30.31
CA SER A 9 38.84 3.74 29.30
C SER A 9 39.35 4.67 28.20
N SER A 10 40.62 4.53 27.83
CA SER A 10 41.31 5.43 26.88
C SER A 10 40.51 5.60 25.57
N PHE A 11 39.76 4.57 25.19
CA PHE A 11 38.79 4.56 24.09
C PHE A 11 37.64 5.56 24.27
N GLY A 12 37.04 5.67 25.45
CA GLY A 12 35.96 6.63 25.72
C GLY A 12 36.44 8.07 25.60
N VAL A 13 37.65 8.37 26.06
CA VAL A 13 38.25 9.73 25.96
C VAL A 13 38.56 10.09 24.51
N LEU A 14 39.11 9.15 23.74
CA LEU A 14 39.38 9.33 22.30
C LEU A 14 38.10 9.46 21.48
N ALA A 15 37.06 8.70 21.81
CA ALA A 15 35.74 8.80 21.18
C ALA A 15 35.11 10.18 21.45
N LEU A 16 35.09 10.64 22.70
CA LEU A 16 34.60 11.97 23.08
C LEU A 16 35.35 13.11 22.38
N ARG A 17 36.67 12.99 22.22
CA ARG A 17 37.49 14.00 21.54
C ARG A 17 37.20 14.04 20.03
N ASN A 18 37.02 12.88 19.39
CA ASN A 18 36.62 12.81 17.98
C ASN A 18 35.20 13.32 17.77
N LEU A 19 34.26 12.99 18.66
CA LEU A 19 32.90 13.53 18.63
C LEU A 19 32.88 15.07 18.68
N ARG A 20 33.72 15.67 19.54
CA ARG A 20 33.82 17.13 19.65
C ARG A 20 34.43 17.80 18.41
N ARG A 21 35.26 17.09 17.64
CA ARG A 21 35.88 17.61 16.41
C ARG A 21 34.97 17.43 15.19
N ALA A 22 34.14 16.38 15.18
CA ALA A 22 33.22 16.02 14.10
C ALA A 22 31.78 16.50 14.34
N ARG A 23 31.58 17.60 15.09
CA ARG A 23 30.25 18.10 15.49
C ARG A 23 29.28 18.27 14.32
N VAL A 24 29.76 18.78 13.18
CA VAL A 24 28.93 18.97 11.98
C VAL A 24 28.54 17.62 11.37
N GLN A 25 29.48 16.68 11.25
CA GLN A 25 29.19 15.33 10.74
C GLN A 25 28.19 14.59 11.64
N LEU A 26 28.31 14.72 12.96
CA LEU A 26 27.34 14.13 13.89
C LEU A 26 25.95 14.77 13.77
N ALA A 27 25.89 16.09 13.61
CA ALA A 27 24.61 16.78 13.38
C ALA A 27 23.96 16.30 12.08
N VAL A 28 24.74 16.13 11.01
CA VAL A 28 24.25 15.58 9.73
C VAL A 28 23.79 14.14 9.87
N VAL A 29 24.55 13.27 10.56
CA VAL A 29 24.16 11.87 10.80
C VAL A 29 22.91 11.79 11.66
N ALA A 30 22.78 12.63 12.70
CA ALA A 30 21.59 12.70 13.51
C ALA A 30 20.37 13.16 12.69
N LEU A 31 20.54 14.17 11.83
CA LEU A 31 19.49 14.64 10.94
C LEU A 31 19.06 13.54 9.96
N LEU A 32 20.01 12.86 9.32
CA LEU A 32 19.74 11.75 8.41
C LEU A 32 19.04 10.59 9.12
N SER A 33 19.43 10.30 10.36
CA SER A 33 18.77 9.27 11.18
C SER A 33 17.33 9.65 11.50
N LEU A 34 17.07 10.93 11.77
CA LEU A 34 15.74 11.46 12.05
C LEU A 34 14.86 11.39 10.79
N VAL A 35 15.40 11.75 9.63
CA VAL A 35 14.72 11.62 8.33
C VAL A 35 14.41 10.16 8.00
N ALA A 36 15.39 9.26 8.19
CA ALA A 36 15.18 7.83 7.98
C ALA A 36 14.09 7.27 8.92
N GLY A 37 14.10 7.66 10.20
CA GLY A 37 13.06 7.29 11.15
C GLY A 37 11.69 7.82 10.76
N ALA A 38 11.59 9.07 10.29
CA ALA A 38 10.34 9.64 9.82
C ALA A 38 9.81 8.91 8.58
N LEU A 39 10.67 8.55 7.63
CA LEU A 39 10.31 7.77 6.45
C LEU A 39 9.84 6.35 6.81
N LEU A 40 10.50 5.68 7.76
CA LEU A 40 10.06 4.38 8.25
C LEU A 40 8.70 4.47 8.94
N ASN A 41 8.47 5.53 9.73
CA ASN A 41 7.18 5.75 10.39
C ASN A 41 6.06 6.05 9.39
N LEU A 42 6.32 6.89 8.38
CA LEU A 42 5.39 7.11 7.27
C LEU A 42 5.11 5.82 6.50
N GLY A 43 6.14 5.02 6.23
CA GLY A 43 5.99 3.71 5.61
C GLY A 43 5.11 2.77 6.44
N ALA A 44 5.28 2.74 7.75
CA ALA A 44 4.46 1.95 8.66
C ALA A 44 3.00 2.45 8.70
N LEU A 45 2.78 3.77 8.76
CA LEU A 45 1.45 4.38 8.67
C LEU A 45 0.76 4.05 7.34
N CYS A 46 1.48 4.15 6.22
CA CYS A 46 0.99 3.76 4.91
C CYS A 46 0.68 2.26 4.84
N GLY A 47 1.53 1.40 5.39
CA GLY A 47 1.35 -0.05 5.35
C GLY A 47 0.21 -0.56 6.25
N ILE A 48 -0.11 0.15 7.34
CA ILE A 48 -1.09 -0.33 8.33
C ILE A 48 -2.41 0.43 8.21
N ARG A 49 -2.40 1.76 8.20
CA ARG A 49 -3.64 2.56 8.28
C ARG A 49 -4.38 2.68 6.95
N TYR A 50 -3.67 2.81 5.83
CA TYR A 50 -4.34 2.96 4.54
C TYR A 50 -5.16 1.73 4.14
N PRO A 51 -4.66 0.49 4.29
CA PRO A 51 -5.47 -0.70 4.03
C PRO A 51 -6.70 -0.78 4.93
N GLN A 52 -6.59 -0.36 6.19
CA GLN A 52 -7.72 -0.34 7.12
C GLN A 52 -8.77 0.70 6.73
N LEU A 53 -8.35 1.90 6.33
CA LEU A 53 -9.25 2.95 5.85
C LEU A 53 -9.96 2.53 4.56
N ILE A 54 -9.23 1.95 3.61
CA ILE A 54 -9.80 1.46 2.34
C ILE A 54 -10.79 0.33 2.61
N ARG A 55 -10.46 -0.62 3.50
CA ARG A 55 -11.40 -1.69 3.89
C ARG A 55 -12.66 -1.12 4.55
N GLY A 56 -12.51 -0.21 5.50
CA GLY A 56 -13.64 0.39 6.19
C GLY A 56 -14.56 1.18 5.24
N GLU A 57 -13.99 1.93 4.29
CA GLU A 57 -14.80 2.66 3.31
C GLU A 57 -15.40 1.72 2.24
N ALA A 58 -14.68 0.66 1.86
CA ALA A 58 -15.22 -0.38 0.97
C ALA A 58 -16.39 -1.12 1.61
N GLU A 59 -16.29 -1.50 2.89
CA GLU A 59 -17.40 -2.07 3.67
C GLU A 59 -18.57 -1.10 3.78
N ARG A 60 -18.31 0.20 3.97
CA ARG A 60 -19.34 1.24 4.03
C ARG A 60 -20.07 1.45 2.70
N LEU A 61 -19.34 1.38 1.58
CA LEU A 61 -19.85 1.58 0.23
C LEU A 61 -20.35 0.29 -0.43
N ASP A 62 -20.28 -0.85 0.29
CA ASP A 62 -20.50 -2.20 -0.25
C ASP A 62 -19.71 -2.44 -1.56
N ALA A 63 -18.50 -1.87 -1.62
CA ALA A 63 -17.69 -1.87 -2.82
C ALA A 63 -16.81 -3.15 -2.86
N PRO A 64 -16.79 -3.88 -3.98
CA PRO A 64 -15.98 -5.09 -4.11
C PRO A 64 -14.48 -4.74 -4.03
N GLN A 65 -13.73 -5.50 -3.23
CA GLN A 65 -12.28 -5.30 -3.09
C GLN A 65 -11.49 -5.71 -4.34
N ILE A 66 -12.05 -6.63 -5.15
CA ILE A 66 -11.46 -7.12 -6.39
C ILE A 66 -12.58 -7.30 -7.40
N VAL A 67 -12.40 -6.72 -8.60
CA VAL A 67 -13.29 -6.92 -9.74
C VAL A 67 -12.53 -7.70 -10.81
N LEU A 68 -13.06 -8.85 -11.21
CA LEU A 68 -12.48 -9.73 -12.22
C LEU A 68 -13.39 -9.78 -13.45
N LEU A 69 -12.92 -9.23 -14.56
CA LEU A 69 -13.59 -9.34 -15.85
C LEU A 69 -13.18 -10.67 -16.49
N THR A 70 -14.15 -11.57 -16.63
CA THR A 70 -13.90 -12.94 -17.09
C THR A 70 -14.80 -13.23 -18.30
N PRO A 71 -14.30 -13.86 -19.38
CA PRO A 71 -15.15 -14.32 -20.46
C PRO A 71 -16.25 -15.25 -19.95
N THR A 72 -17.44 -15.20 -20.54
CA THR A 72 -18.61 -15.99 -20.13
C THR A 72 -18.34 -17.50 -20.13
N THR A 73 -17.47 -17.97 -21.02
CA THR A 73 -17.05 -19.38 -21.11
C THR A 73 -16.24 -19.86 -19.90
N GLU A 74 -15.51 -18.96 -19.24
CA GLU A 74 -14.65 -19.28 -18.08
C GLU A 74 -15.23 -18.76 -16.76
N ALA A 75 -16.30 -17.97 -16.80
CA ALA A 75 -16.92 -17.35 -15.63
C ALA A 75 -17.34 -18.40 -14.59
N ALA A 76 -18.02 -19.47 -15.01
CA ALA A 76 -18.48 -20.53 -14.08
C ALA A 76 -17.31 -21.24 -13.37
N ARG A 77 -16.23 -21.52 -14.12
CA ARG A 77 -15.03 -22.15 -13.58
C ARG A 77 -14.30 -21.22 -12.61
N THR A 78 -14.18 -19.94 -12.98
CA THR A 78 -13.55 -18.91 -12.16
C THR A 78 -14.33 -18.66 -10.87
N GLN A 79 -15.66 -18.61 -10.95
CA GLN A 79 -16.53 -18.48 -9.78
C GLN A 79 -16.41 -19.70 -8.85
N ALA A 80 -16.33 -20.91 -9.41
CA ALA A 80 -16.08 -22.12 -8.63
C ALA A 80 -14.71 -22.08 -7.92
N TYR A 81 -13.66 -21.63 -8.61
CA TYR A 81 -12.34 -21.44 -7.99
C TYR A 81 -12.37 -20.40 -6.88
N LEU A 82 -12.98 -19.23 -7.11
CA LEU A 82 -13.08 -18.18 -6.10
C LEU A 82 -13.87 -18.63 -4.87
N ARG A 83 -14.98 -19.36 -5.06
CA ARG A 83 -15.76 -19.95 -3.96
C ARG A 83 -15.01 -21.04 -3.20
N SER A 84 -14.03 -21.69 -3.82
CA SER A 84 -13.20 -22.71 -3.17
C SER A 84 -12.01 -22.14 -2.38
N ASP A 85 -11.66 -20.87 -2.58
CA ASP A 85 -10.57 -20.20 -1.86
C ASP A 85 -11.06 -19.66 -0.51
N ALA A 86 -10.48 -20.16 0.59
CA ALA A 86 -10.84 -19.77 1.96
C ALA A 86 -10.60 -18.28 2.29
N ARG A 87 -9.87 -17.54 1.44
CA ARG A 87 -9.63 -16.09 1.62
C ARG A 87 -10.75 -15.23 1.04
N VAL A 88 -11.64 -15.82 0.24
CA VAL A 88 -12.73 -15.12 -0.44
C VAL A 88 -13.98 -15.24 0.42
N SER A 89 -14.48 -14.11 0.93
CA SER A 89 -15.63 -14.08 1.82
C SER A 89 -16.98 -14.12 1.08
N GLN A 90 -17.07 -13.42 -0.05
CA GLN A 90 -18.29 -13.29 -0.84
C GLN A 90 -17.92 -13.25 -2.32
N VAL A 91 -18.73 -13.92 -3.14
CA VAL A 91 -18.54 -13.96 -4.59
C VAL A 91 -19.86 -13.65 -5.26
N ASP A 92 -19.97 -12.42 -5.74
CA ASP A 92 -21.06 -11.99 -6.60
C ASP A 92 -20.60 -11.96 -8.06
N SER A 93 -21.51 -12.34 -8.95
CA SER A 93 -21.30 -12.34 -10.39
C SER A 93 -22.38 -11.52 -11.04
N MET A 94 -21.99 -10.59 -11.88
CA MET A 94 -22.91 -9.80 -12.68
C MET A 94 -22.46 -9.83 -14.12
N THR A 95 -23.43 -9.98 -15.03
CA THR A 95 -23.17 -9.89 -16.46
C THR A 95 -22.82 -8.45 -16.79
N VAL A 96 -21.64 -8.24 -17.36
CA VAL A 96 -21.19 -6.94 -17.82
C VAL A 96 -20.79 -7.05 -19.28
N LEU A 97 -21.16 -6.03 -20.05
CA LEU A 97 -20.72 -5.88 -21.42
C LEU A 97 -19.45 -5.03 -21.40
N SER A 98 -18.41 -5.55 -22.05
CA SER A 98 -17.14 -4.85 -22.22
C SER A 98 -17.00 -4.51 -23.69
N GLU A 99 -17.04 -3.23 -24.02
CA GLU A 99 -16.92 -2.75 -25.38
C GLU A 99 -15.76 -1.76 -25.51
N ARG A 100 -15.01 -1.89 -26.59
CA ARG A 100 -13.89 -1.01 -26.90
C ARG A 100 -14.42 0.20 -27.64
N ALA A 101 -14.60 1.32 -26.94
CA ALA A 101 -15.10 2.53 -27.55
C ALA A 101 -13.96 3.53 -27.82
N SER A 102 -14.15 4.32 -28.89
CA SER A 102 -13.32 5.50 -29.11
C SER A 102 -14.00 6.71 -28.49
N LEU A 103 -13.45 7.21 -27.39
CA LEU A 103 -13.90 8.44 -26.75
C LEU A 103 -13.29 9.61 -27.52
N ARG A 104 -14.13 10.41 -28.18
CA ARG A 104 -13.69 11.67 -28.80
C ARG A 104 -13.57 12.76 -27.74
N LEU A 105 -12.34 13.17 -27.48
CA LEU A 105 -11.97 14.31 -26.65
C LEU A 105 -11.68 15.52 -27.55
N ARG A 106 -11.71 16.73 -26.97
CA ARG A 106 -11.45 17.98 -27.70
C ARG A 106 -10.07 18.00 -28.40
N SER A 107 -9.11 17.20 -27.93
CA SER A 107 -7.73 17.11 -28.43
C SER A 107 -7.40 15.81 -29.17
N GLY A 108 -8.38 14.92 -29.45
CA GLY A 108 -8.14 13.66 -30.14
C GLY A 108 -9.12 12.55 -29.76
N SER A 109 -8.90 11.32 -30.24
CA SER A 109 -9.67 10.15 -29.78
C SER A 109 -8.81 9.22 -28.94
N THR A 110 -9.33 8.78 -27.80
CA THR A 110 -8.70 7.75 -26.96
C THR A 110 -9.54 6.49 -27.05
N ALA A 111 -8.90 5.35 -27.35
CA ALA A 111 -9.53 4.06 -27.18
C ALA A 111 -9.62 3.74 -25.69
N ALA A 112 -10.84 3.50 -25.20
CA ALA A 112 -11.10 3.10 -23.83
C ALA A 112 -11.97 1.84 -23.84
N ASP A 113 -11.61 0.87 -22.99
CA ASP A 113 -12.50 -0.24 -22.71
C ASP A 113 -13.55 0.26 -21.71
N LEU A 114 -14.79 0.36 -22.17
CA LEU A 114 -15.95 0.72 -21.36
C LEU A 114 -16.61 -0.56 -20.89
N VAL A 115 -16.70 -0.70 -19.57
CA VAL A 115 -17.47 -1.76 -18.94
C VAL A 115 -18.77 -1.16 -18.45
N TYR A 116 -19.88 -1.70 -18.95
CA TYR A 116 -21.22 -1.30 -18.53
C TYR A 116 -22.02 -2.50 -18.03
N VAL A 117 -22.88 -2.22 -17.06
CA VAL A 117 -23.80 -3.21 -16.50
C VAL A 117 -24.97 -3.35 -17.44
N ASP A 118 -25.21 -4.57 -17.93
CA ASP A 118 -26.38 -4.86 -18.74
C ASP A 118 -27.58 -5.11 -17.81
N LEU A 119 -28.38 -4.06 -17.59
CA LEU A 119 -29.56 -4.12 -16.73
C LEU A 119 -30.65 -5.05 -17.29
N ASP A 120 -30.68 -5.25 -18.62
CA ASP A 120 -31.67 -6.11 -19.27
C ASP A 120 -31.35 -7.61 -19.11
N GLN A 121 -30.11 -7.95 -18.73
CA GLN A 121 -29.67 -9.33 -18.49
C GLN A 121 -29.51 -9.69 -17.01
N GLN A 122 -29.92 -8.82 -16.07
CA GLN A 122 -29.90 -9.18 -14.65
C GLN A 122 -31.07 -10.10 -14.29
N PRO A 123 -30.84 -11.21 -13.55
CA PRO A 123 -31.93 -12.01 -12.99
C PRO A 123 -32.68 -11.19 -11.92
N ALA A 124 -34.00 -11.27 -11.95
CA ALA A 124 -34.92 -10.58 -11.03
C ALA A 124 -34.85 -11.10 -9.58
#